data_AF-A0A1J5GNY2-F1
#
_entry.id   AF-A0A1J5GNY2-F1
#
_cell.length_a   1.000
_cell.length_b   1.000
_cell.length_c   1.000
_cell.angle_alpha   90.00
_cell.angle_beta   90.00
_cell.angle_gamma   90.00
#
_symmetry.space_group_name_H-M   'P 1'
#
loop_
_entity.id
_entity.type
_entity.pdbx_description
1 polymer ?
#
loop_
_entity_poly.entity_id
_entity_poly.type
_entity_poly.pdbx_seq_one_letter_code
_entity_poly.pdbx_strand_id
1 'polypeptide(L)'
;MFKPLLATSLTLSISIVSALTAVSDSYANQYCQCVGYVKNALGIRQAMGNAKDMIYSLPRQGFRQVTDPTPGAVVVMQTSFPGANRTYGHVGFVDSFDARTGKIKVRGANQGGRTYSDAGCTNVAVVGFRTPVVNRGDVSFWMR
;
A
#
# COMPACT_ATOMS: atom_id res chain seq x y z
N MET A 1 -1.39 -75.52 -13.07
CA MET A 1 -2.06 -74.33 -13.64
C MET A 1 -2.59 -73.50 -12.49
N PHE A 2 -1.97 -72.36 -12.19
CA PHE A 2 -2.47 -71.39 -11.21
C PHE A 2 -2.40 -70.00 -11.85
N LYS A 3 -3.54 -69.31 -11.85
CA LYS A 3 -3.77 -68.00 -12.50
C LYS A 3 -3.82 -66.95 -11.38
N PRO A 4 -3.05 -65.84 -11.44
CA PRO A 4 -3.13 -64.83 -10.39
C PRO A 4 -4.32 -63.90 -10.63
N LEU A 5 -5.04 -63.59 -9.55
CA LEU A 5 -6.10 -62.58 -9.48
C LEU A 5 -5.45 -61.19 -9.43
N LEU A 6 -5.82 -60.31 -10.36
CA LEU A 6 -5.52 -58.88 -10.27
C LEU A 6 -6.37 -58.24 -9.17
N ALA A 7 -5.72 -57.65 -8.17
CA ALA A 7 -6.35 -56.76 -7.20
C ALA A 7 -6.24 -55.32 -7.71
N THR A 8 -7.38 -54.72 -8.04
CA THR A 8 -7.51 -53.31 -8.41
C THR A 8 -7.60 -52.46 -7.14
N SER A 9 -6.52 -51.76 -6.80
CA SER A 9 -6.51 -50.79 -5.70
C SER A 9 -7.18 -49.48 -6.11
N LEU A 10 -8.27 -49.13 -5.44
CA LEU A 10 -9.00 -47.87 -5.61
C LEU A 10 -8.37 -46.81 -4.70
N THR A 11 -7.64 -45.84 -5.26
CA THR A 11 -7.08 -44.71 -4.51
C THR A 11 -8.13 -43.61 -4.34
N LEU A 12 -8.50 -43.31 -3.10
CA LEU A 12 -9.41 -42.23 -2.72
C LEU A 12 -8.61 -40.92 -2.56
N SER A 13 -8.77 -39.99 -3.50
CA SER A 13 -8.12 -38.67 -3.46
C SER A 13 -8.91 -37.74 -2.53
N ILE A 14 -8.37 -37.44 -1.35
CA ILE A 14 -8.95 -36.45 -0.42
C ILE A 14 -8.39 -35.07 -0.78
N SER A 15 -9.18 -34.26 -1.48
CA SER A 15 -8.87 -32.85 -1.71
C SER A 15 -9.25 -32.02 -0.48
N ILE A 16 -8.27 -31.62 0.32
CA ILE A 16 -8.47 -30.69 1.42
C ILE A 16 -8.56 -29.28 0.84
N VAL A 17 -9.78 -28.77 0.69
CA VAL A 17 -10.00 -27.36 0.31
C VAL A 17 -9.84 -26.51 1.57
N SER A 18 -8.66 -25.96 1.79
CA SER A 18 -8.44 -24.95 2.82
C SER A 18 -9.12 -23.64 2.40
N ALA A 19 -10.32 -23.40 2.92
CA ALA A 19 -10.96 -22.09 2.81
C ALA A 19 -10.19 -21.07 3.67
N LEU A 20 -9.43 -20.19 3.01
CA LEU A 20 -8.88 -18.99 3.64
C LEU A 20 -10.05 -18.05 3.97
N THR A 21 -10.42 -17.95 5.24
CA THR A 21 -11.34 -16.91 5.70
C THR A 21 -10.63 -15.57 5.64
N ALA A 22 -10.96 -14.74 4.65
CA ALA A 22 -10.60 -13.33 4.66
C ALA A 22 -11.32 -12.67 5.84
N VAL A 23 -10.59 -12.36 6.90
CA VAL A 23 -11.05 -11.49 7.99
C VAL A 23 -11.16 -10.07 7.43
N SER A 24 -12.33 -9.75 6.89
CA SER A 24 -12.70 -8.39 6.54
C SER A 24 -13.11 -7.67 7.82
N ASP A 25 -12.14 -7.10 8.53
CA ASP A 25 -12.42 -6.17 9.62
C ASP A 25 -13.21 -4.99 9.03
N SER A 26 -14.53 -5.02 9.27
CA SER A 26 -15.47 -4.02 8.77
C SER A 26 -15.38 -2.79 9.66
N TYR A 27 -14.29 -2.04 9.54
CA TYR A 27 -14.17 -0.75 10.20
C TYR A 27 -15.20 0.20 9.59
N ALA A 28 -16.07 0.78 10.42
CA ALA A 28 -16.88 1.92 10.01
C ALA A 28 -15.94 2.99 9.43
N ASN A 29 -16.25 3.49 8.23
CA ASN A 29 -15.40 4.47 7.58
C ASN A 29 -15.23 5.70 8.50
N GLN A 30 -13.99 6.09 8.76
CA GLN A 30 -13.64 7.18 9.67
C GLN A 30 -12.82 8.26 8.96
N TYR A 31 -12.68 9.43 9.58
CA TYR A 31 -11.72 10.41 9.07
C TYR A 31 -10.29 9.92 9.36
N CYS A 32 -9.46 9.80 8.32
CA CYS A 32 -8.11 9.29 8.44
C CYS A 32 -7.05 10.38 8.24
N GLN A 33 -5.94 10.25 8.96
CA GLN A 33 -4.67 10.90 8.61
C GLN A 33 -3.97 10.13 7.47
N CYS A 34 -3.03 10.77 6.78
CA CYS A 34 -2.29 10.15 5.67
C CYS A 34 -1.65 8.81 6.04
N VAL A 35 -0.99 8.74 7.21
CA VAL A 35 -0.41 7.49 7.75
C VAL A 35 -1.48 6.46 8.08
N GLY A 36 -2.60 6.89 8.67
CA GLY A 36 -3.70 6.00 9.05
C GLY A 36 -4.31 5.30 7.84
N TYR A 37 -4.50 6.04 6.74
CA TYR A 37 -4.95 5.47 5.49
C TYR A 37 -3.97 4.46 4.89
N VAL A 38 -2.68 4.78 4.82
CA VAL A 38 -1.66 3.83 4.31
C VAL A 38 -1.60 2.56 5.17
N LYS A 39 -1.69 2.71 6.49
CA LYS A 39 -1.77 1.57 7.40
C LYS A 39 -2.99 0.69 7.12
N ASN A 40 -4.17 1.28 7.02
CA ASN A 40 -5.41 0.55 6.78
C ASN A 40 -5.35 -0.19 5.43
N ALA A 41 -4.92 0.50 4.37
CA ALA A 41 -4.79 -0.08 3.03
C ALA A 41 -3.79 -1.25 2.98
N LEU A 42 -2.79 -1.27 3.86
CA LEU A 42 -1.80 -2.34 3.95
C LEU A 42 -2.10 -3.40 5.01
N GLY A 43 -3.17 -3.24 5.79
CA GLY A 43 -3.49 -4.10 6.94
C GLY A 43 -2.48 -4.02 8.08
N ILE A 44 -1.72 -2.93 8.20
CA ILE A 44 -0.68 -2.74 9.22
C ILE A 44 -1.32 -2.21 10.51
N ARG A 45 -1.27 -2.99 11.58
CA ARG A 45 -1.80 -2.59 12.90
C ARG A 45 -0.75 -1.83 13.74
N GLN A 46 0.53 -2.14 13.52
CA GLN A 46 1.67 -1.60 14.27
C GLN A 46 1.84 -0.08 14.07
N ALA A 47 2.54 0.57 15.01
CA ALA A 47 2.90 1.98 14.87
C ALA A 47 3.90 2.16 13.71
N MET A 48 3.65 3.15 12.86
CA MET A 48 4.50 3.47 11.70
C MET A 48 5.24 4.80 11.82
N GLY A 49 5.02 5.55 12.91
CA GLY A 49 5.53 6.91 13.09
C GLY A 49 4.73 7.94 12.31
N ASN A 50 5.27 9.15 12.15
CA ASN A 50 4.73 10.13 11.23
C ASN A 50 5.08 9.75 9.79
N ALA A 51 4.50 10.45 8.81
CA ALA A 51 4.76 10.17 7.40
C ALA A 51 6.26 10.19 7.06
N LYS A 52 7.01 11.19 7.53
CA LYS A 52 8.47 11.28 7.34
C LYS A 52 9.25 10.08 7.92
N ASP A 53 8.74 9.49 9.00
CA ASP A 53 9.38 8.40 9.73
C ASP A 53 9.09 7.03 9.09
N MET A 54 8.16 6.97 8.12
CA MET A 54 7.78 5.72 7.46
C MET A 54 8.92 5.08 6.67
N ILE A 55 9.96 5.84 6.32
CA ILE A 55 11.19 5.30 5.72
C ILE A 55 11.89 4.27 6.62
N TYR A 56 11.71 4.33 7.95
CA TYR A 56 12.32 3.40 8.90
C TYR A 56 11.43 2.20 9.23
N SER A 57 10.11 2.36 9.09
CA SER A 57 9.13 1.34 9.46
C SER A 57 8.68 0.49 8.26
N LEU A 58 8.63 1.05 7.05
CA LEU A 58 8.31 0.30 5.82
C LEU A 58 9.23 -0.90 5.57
N PRO A 59 10.57 -0.81 5.72
CA PRO A 59 11.45 -1.98 5.59
C PRO A 59 11.10 -3.11 6.55
N ARG A 60 10.67 -2.78 7.78
CA ARG A 60 10.26 -3.76 8.80
C ARG A 60 8.95 -4.45 8.45
N GLN A 61 8.20 -3.91 7.49
CA GLN A 61 6.96 -4.49 6.94
C GLN A 61 7.21 -5.21 5.60
N GLY A 62 8.48 -5.42 5.23
CA GLY A 62 8.89 -6.14 4.02
C GLY A 62 8.97 -5.29 2.76
N PHE A 63 8.81 -3.96 2.88
CA PHE A 63 8.94 -3.07 1.72
C PHE A 63 10.41 -2.85 1.35
N ARG A 64 10.65 -2.69 0.06
CA ARG A 64 11.94 -2.29 -0.49
C ARG A 64 11.80 -0.94 -1.16
N GLN A 65 12.81 -0.09 -0.99
CA GLN A 65 12.86 1.18 -1.70
C GLN A 65 13.08 0.89 -3.18
N VAL A 66 12.31 1.55 -4.04
CA VAL A 66 12.46 1.51 -5.50
C VAL A 66 12.81 2.90 -6.01
N THR A 67 13.50 2.97 -7.14
CA THR A 67 13.91 4.24 -7.74
C THR A 67 12.76 4.90 -8.51
N ASP A 68 11.90 4.08 -9.13
CA ASP A 68 10.87 4.58 -10.03
C ASP A 68 9.53 4.84 -9.31
N PRO A 69 8.88 5.99 -9.56
CA PRO A 69 7.54 6.31 -9.06
C PRO A 69 6.46 5.46 -9.75
N THR A 70 6.39 4.20 -9.34
CA THR A 70 5.49 3.20 -9.92
C THR A 70 4.09 3.32 -9.31
N PRO A 71 2.99 3.30 -10.09
CA PRO A 71 1.63 3.20 -9.55
C PRO A 71 1.50 2.06 -8.54
N GLY A 72 0.89 2.34 -7.40
CA GLY A 72 0.78 1.41 -6.27
C GLY A 72 1.93 1.48 -5.25
N ALA A 73 3.06 2.10 -5.58
CA ALA A 73 4.14 2.31 -4.62
C ALA A 73 3.72 3.25 -3.50
N VAL A 74 4.15 2.97 -2.27
CA VAL A 74 4.04 3.93 -1.18
C VAL A 74 5.05 5.04 -1.44
N VAL A 75 4.57 6.27 -1.57
CA VAL A 75 5.40 7.45 -1.67
C VAL A 75 5.51 8.10 -0.30
N VAL A 76 6.74 8.29 0.18
CA VAL A 76 7.03 9.06 1.41
C VAL A 76 7.69 10.37 1.01
N MET A 77 7.04 11.49 1.35
CA MET A 77 7.51 12.85 1.14
C MET A 77 8.00 13.43 2.47
N GLN A 78 9.26 13.85 2.50
CA GLN A 78 9.88 14.48 3.66
C GLN A 78 9.34 15.90 3.87
N THR A 79 9.64 16.48 5.03
CA THR A 79 9.15 17.81 5.42
C THR A 79 9.63 18.95 4.51
N SER A 80 10.73 18.75 3.78
CA SER A 80 11.25 19.70 2.79
C SER A 80 10.56 19.60 1.43
N PHE A 81 9.77 18.54 1.17
CA PHE A 81 9.11 18.36 -0.11
C PHE A 81 7.97 19.38 -0.28
N PRO A 82 7.95 20.19 -1.35
CA PRO A 82 6.91 21.18 -1.54
C PRO A 82 5.52 20.54 -1.71
N GLY A 83 4.60 20.89 -0.80
CA GLY A 83 3.27 20.30 -0.70
C GLY A 83 3.10 19.33 0.47
N ALA A 84 4.20 18.87 1.08
CA ALA A 84 4.15 18.07 2.30
C ALA A 84 3.97 18.93 3.55
N ASN A 85 3.46 18.34 4.63
CA ASN A 85 3.41 19.01 5.92
C ASN A 85 4.85 19.25 6.44
N ARG A 86 5.15 20.49 6.85
CA ARG A 86 6.50 20.91 7.26
C ARG A 86 6.99 20.29 8.57
N THR A 87 6.11 19.66 9.34
CA THR A 87 6.43 18.97 10.61
C THR A 87 6.43 17.46 10.46
N TYR A 88 5.42 16.92 9.76
CA TYR A 88 5.15 15.48 9.76
C TYR A 88 5.50 14.78 8.43
N GLY A 89 5.74 15.53 7.35
CA GLY A 89 5.85 15.00 5.99
C GLY A 89 4.49 14.64 5.38
N HIS A 90 4.50 13.84 4.32
CA HIS A 90 3.28 13.29 3.71
C HIS A 90 3.54 11.89 3.16
N VAL A 91 2.49 11.06 3.14
CA VAL A 91 2.58 9.68 2.65
C VAL A 91 1.28 9.28 1.97
N GLY A 92 1.38 8.46 0.93
CA GLY A 92 0.24 7.90 0.22
C GLY A 92 0.69 6.84 -0.78
N PHE A 93 -0.20 6.47 -1.70
CA PHE A 93 0.15 5.60 -2.81
C PHE A 93 0.28 6.41 -4.09
N VAL A 94 1.31 6.15 -4.89
CA VAL A 94 1.39 6.68 -6.26
C VAL A 94 0.17 6.18 -7.02
N ASP A 95 -0.64 7.10 -7.49
CA ASP A 95 -1.81 6.82 -8.34
C ASP A 95 -1.39 6.81 -9.81
N SER A 96 -0.64 7.84 -10.22
CA SER A 96 -0.07 7.92 -11.57
C SER A 96 1.25 8.69 -11.56
N PHE A 97 2.10 8.41 -12.55
CA PHE A 97 3.33 9.16 -12.82
C PHE A 97 3.33 9.66 -14.26
N ASP A 98 3.66 10.94 -14.44
CA ASP A 98 3.86 11.55 -15.75
C ASP A 98 5.37 11.70 -16.01
N ALA A 99 5.90 10.83 -16.88
CA ALA A 99 7.31 10.82 -17.24
C ALA A 99 7.76 12.10 -17.99
N ARG A 100 6.85 12.86 -18.61
CA ARG A 100 7.21 14.10 -19.32
C ARG A 100 7.46 15.25 -18.36
N THR A 101 6.66 15.33 -17.29
CA THR A 101 6.76 16.41 -16.30
C THR A 101 7.49 15.98 -15.03
N GLY A 102 7.71 14.69 -14.84
CA GLY A 102 8.28 14.10 -13.63
C GLY A 102 7.35 14.17 -12.42
N LYS A 103 6.05 14.46 -12.61
CA LYS A 103 5.08 14.69 -11.52
C LYS A 103 4.27 13.44 -11.23
N ILE A 104 3.78 13.35 -10.00
CA ILE A 104 2.91 12.25 -9.58
C ILE A 104 1.54 12.75 -9.13
N LYS A 105 0.55 11.87 -9.27
CA LYS A 105 -0.69 11.90 -8.50
C LYS A 105 -0.57 10.92 -7.35
N VAL A 106 -1.11 11.28 -6.20
CA VAL A 106 -1.04 10.48 -4.98
C VAL A 106 -2.46 10.24 -4.47
N ARG A 107 -2.79 8.98 -4.26
CA ARG A 107 -3.99 8.56 -3.53
C ARG A 107 -3.66 8.50 -2.04
N GLY A 108 -4.38 9.28 -1.23
CA GLY A 108 -4.17 9.34 0.21
C GLY A 108 -5.27 10.10 0.94
N ALA A 109 -5.22 10.08 2.27
CA ALA A 109 -6.17 10.78 3.13
C ALA A 109 -5.59 12.09 3.68
N ASN A 110 -6.48 13.02 4.05
CA ASN A 110 -6.15 14.33 4.64
C ASN A 110 -5.18 15.19 3.80
N GLN A 111 -5.43 15.27 2.49
CA GLN A 111 -4.60 16.01 1.53
C GLN A 111 -5.40 17.02 0.69
N GLY A 112 -6.68 17.24 1.02
CA GLY A 112 -7.61 18.03 0.23
C GLY A 112 -8.07 17.32 -1.06
N GLY A 113 -8.74 18.06 -1.94
CA GLY A 113 -9.32 17.53 -3.18
C GLY A 113 -10.74 16.98 -3.02
N ARG A 114 -11.23 16.30 -4.06
CA ARG A 114 -12.56 15.66 -4.06
C ARG A 114 -12.47 14.29 -3.39
N THR A 115 -13.07 14.17 -2.22
CA THR A 115 -12.92 13.00 -1.37
C THR A 115 -13.91 11.88 -1.69
N TYR A 116 -13.51 10.65 -1.41
CA TYR A 116 -14.32 9.44 -1.44
C TYR A 116 -13.91 8.49 -0.31
N SER A 117 -14.70 7.43 -0.10
CA SER A 117 -14.40 6.41 0.90
C SER A 117 -13.54 5.29 0.32
N ASP A 118 -12.46 4.93 1.02
CA ASP A 118 -11.56 3.84 0.67
C ASP A 118 -10.76 3.36 1.89
N ALA A 119 -10.44 2.08 1.97
CA ALA A 119 -9.68 1.45 3.06
C ALA A 119 -10.11 1.89 4.49
N GLY A 120 -11.42 1.94 4.76
CA GLY A 120 -11.95 2.36 6.06
C GLY A 120 -11.85 3.86 6.35
N CYS A 121 -11.54 4.69 5.34
CA CYS A 121 -11.35 6.13 5.46
C CYS A 121 -12.38 6.88 4.62
N THR A 122 -13.00 7.95 5.12
CA THR A 122 -14.03 8.75 4.40
C THR A 122 -13.47 9.91 3.58
N ASN A 123 -12.20 10.26 3.80
CA ASN A 123 -11.58 11.49 3.31
C ASN A 123 -10.38 11.22 2.38
N VAL A 124 -10.46 10.16 1.58
CA VAL A 124 -9.41 9.77 0.61
C VAL A 124 -9.61 10.56 -0.66
N ALA A 125 -8.53 11.05 -1.26
CA ALA A 125 -8.56 11.73 -2.55
C ALA A 125 -7.33 11.37 -3.38
N VAL A 126 -7.44 11.61 -4.69
CA VAL A 126 -6.29 11.62 -5.59
C VAL A 126 -5.89 13.06 -5.83
N VAL A 127 -4.67 13.44 -5.40
CA VAL A 127 -4.15 14.81 -5.54
C VAL A 127 -2.89 14.80 -6.39
N GLY A 128 -2.84 15.69 -7.39
CA GLY A 128 -1.65 15.92 -8.19
C GLY A 128 -0.68 16.86 -7.48
N PHE A 129 0.54 16.41 -7.26
CA PHE A 129 1.61 17.25 -6.71
C PHE A 129 2.28 18.03 -7.85
N ARG A 130 2.40 19.34 -7.68
CA ARG A 130 2.95 20.23 -8.72
C ARG A 130 4.47 20.10 -8.87
N THR A 131 5.14 19.55 -7.87
CA THR A 131 6.59 19.36 -7.80
C THR A 131 6.99 18.04 -8.47
N PRO A 132 7.94 18.05 -9.41
CA PRO A 132 8.53 16.82 -9.94
C PRO A 132 9.23 16.01 -8.83
N VAL A 133 9.25 14.68 -8.97
CA VAL A 133 9.82 13.78 -7.95
C VAL A 133 11.14 13.13 -8.37
N VAL A 134 11.52 13.27 -9.64
CA VAL A 134 12.75 12.68 -10.20
C VAL A 134 13.99 13.42 -9.65
N ASN A 135 15.06 12.68 -9.34
CA ASN A 135 16.34 13.20 -8.85
C ASN A 135 16.24 14.03 -7.55
N ARG A 136 15.40 13.60 -6.61
CA ARG A 136 15.21 14.29 -5.32
C ARG A 136 15.55 13.37 -4.14
N GLY A 137 16.14 13.96 -3.10
CA GLY A 137 16.46 13.27 -1.84
C GLY A 137 15.37 13.38 -0.77
N ASP A 138 14.32 14.16 -1.02
CA ASP A 138 13.23 14.42 -0.06
C ASP A 138 11.91 13.71 -0.41
N VAL A 139 11.96 12.75 -1.32
CA VAL A 139 10.87 11.85 -1.67
C VAL A 139 11.44 10.46 -1.94
N SER A 140 10.71 9.42 -1.54
CA SER A 140 11.12 8.02 -1.75
C SER A 140 9.90 7.15 -2.07
N PHE A 141 10.14 6.05 -2.78
CA PHE A 141 9.12 5.12 -3.24
C PHE A 141 9.39 3.73 -2.70
N TRP A 142 8.35 3.03 -2.28
CA TRP A 142 8.47 1.76 -1.57
C TRP A 142 7.45 0.75 -2.10
N MET A 143 7.91 -0.46 -2.42
CA MET A 143 7.09 -1.55 -2.95
C MET A 143 7.26 -2.82 -2.12
N ARG A 144 6.22 -3.66 -2.11
CA ARG A 144 6.22 -5.00 -1.51
C ARG A 144 5.59 -5.97 -2.51
#